data_AF-A0ABD1A322-F1
#
_entry.id   AF-A0ABD1A322-F1
#
_cell.length_a   1.000
_cell.length_b   1.000
_cell.length_c   1.000
_cell.angle_alpha   90.00
_cell.angle_beta   90.00
_cell.angle_gamma   90.00
#
_symmetry.space_group_name_H-M   'P 1'
#
loop_
_entity.id
_entity.type
_entity.pdbx_description
1 polymer ?
#
loop_
_entity_poly.entity_id
_entity_poly.type
_entity_poly.pdbx_seq_one_letter_code
_entity_poly.pdbx_strand_id
1 'polypeptide(L)'
;MMISRGLFGWSPPHMQPLTPVSEVSEPPESPSPYLDPGAENGGTAAAAAQVEADEEMEEQDEVEPPPAAVPFSQLFACADRFDWVLMIIGSVAAAAHGTALIIYLHYFAKIIEVLAFSNESSQQRSEDQYDRLVELSLTIVYIAGGVFISGWIEVSCWILTGERQTAVIRSKYVQVLLNQDMSFFDTYGNNGDIVSQVLSDVLLIQSALSEKVGNYIHNMATFISGLIIGFVNCWEIALITVATGPFIVAAGGISNIFLHRLAENIQDAYAEAAGIAEQIRLLS
;
A
#
# COMPACT_ATOMS: atom_id res chain seq x y z
N MET A 1 30.40 -21.21 0.79
CA MET A 1 29.88 -21.51 2.15
C MET A 1 28.43 -21.95 1.98
N MET A 2 28.10 -23.18 2.39
CA MET A 2 26.81 -23.83 2.06
C MET A 2 25.68 -23.20 2.88
N ILE A 3 24.72 -22.55 2.21
CA ILE A 3 23.54 -21.94 2.85
C ILE A 3 22.58 -23.06 3.25
N SER A 4 22.42 -23.24 4.56
CA SER A 4 21.46 -24.19 5.14
C SER A 4 20.04 -23.77 4.78
N ARG A 5 19.35 -24.57 3.96
CA ARG A 5 17.94 -24.35 3.58
C ARG A 5 17.07 -24.56 4.82
N GLY A 6 16.38 -23.50 5.27
CA GLY A 6 15.40 -23.59 6.35
C GLY A 6 14.24 -24.52 5.98
N LEU A 7 13.58 -25.09 7.00
CA LEU A 7 12.50 -26.09 6.91
C LEU A 7 11.27 -25.64 6.09
N PHE A 8 11.20 -24.37 5.68
CA PHE A 8 10.12 -23.77 4.90
C PHE A 8 10.53 -23.27 3.51
N GLY A 9 11.77 -23.55 3.05
CA GLY A 9 12.18 -23.23 1.67
C GLY A 9 12.11 -21.75 1.30
N TRP A 10 12.08 -20.86 2.30
CA TRP A 10 12.11 -19.41 2.11
C TRP A 10 13.56 -19.01 1.81
N SER A 11 13.82 -18.62 0.56
CA SER A 11 15.02 -17.86 0.20
C SER A 11 14.63 -16.38 0.16
N PRO A 12 15.45 -15.46 0.72
CA PRO A 12 15.22 -14.03 0.51
C PRO A 12 15.30 -13.71 -0.99
N PRO A 13 14.46 -12.77 -1.49
CA PRO A 13 14.44 -12.40 -2.90
C PRO A 13 15.81 -11.85 -3.34
N HIS A 14 16.25 -12.25 -4.53
CA HIS A 14 17.45 -11.71 -5.17
C HIS A 14 17.12 -10.28 -5.63
N MET A 15 17.46 -9.28 -4.82
CA MET A 15 17.27 -7.88 -5.22
C MET A 15 18.32 -7.50 -6.27
N GLN A 16 17.91 -7.47 -7.53
CA GLN A 16 18.65 -6.80 -8.60
C GLN A 16 18.49 -5.28 -8.45
N PRO A 17 19.53 -4.49 -8.77
CA PRO A 17 19.44 -3.03 -8.75
C PRO A 17 18.38 -2.55 -9.75
N LEU A 18 17.47 -1.69 -9.28
CA LEU A 18 16.46 -1.05 -10.10
C LEU A 18 17.16 -0.15 -11.13
N THR A 19 17.05 -0.48 -12.42
CA THR A 19 17.38 0.46 -13.48
C THR A 19 16.37 1.61 -13.45
N PRO A 20 16.80 2.88 -13.62
CA PRO A 20 15.86 4.00 -13.59
C PRO A 20 14.90 3.86 -14.77
N VAL A 21 13.60 3.92 -14.47
CA VAL A 21 12.54 3.99 -15.48
C VAL A 21 12.68 5.33 -16.18
N SER A 22 13.36 5.35 -17.34
CA SER A 22 13.27 6.46 -18.27
C SER A 22 11.87 6.43 -18.90
N GLU A 23 10.99 7.24 -18.34
CA GLU A 23 9.77 7.71 -18.97
C GLU A 23 10.07 8.24 -20.39
N VAL A 24 9.09 8.14 -21.29
CA VAL A 24 9.08 8.59 -22.70
C VAL A 24 9.46 7.50 -23.73
N SER A 25 8.47 6.70 -24.10
CA SER A 25 8.42 6.04 -25.41
C SER A 25 8.21 7.09 -26.51
N GLU A 26 9.29 7.65 -27.05
CA GLU A 26 9.24 8.26 -28.38
C GLU A 26 9.68 7.21 -29.42
N PRO A 27 8.90 7.00 -30.50
CA PRO A 27 9.28 6.07 -31.56
C PRO A 27 10.47 6.66 -32.34
N PRO A 28 11.54 5.88 -32.61
CA PRO A 28 12.71 6.40 -33.32
C PRO A 28 12.35 6.77 -34.77
N GLU A 29 12.57 8.03 -35.15
CA GLU A 29 12.63 8.44 -36.56
C GLU A 29 13.77 7.69 -37.27
N SER A 30 13.48 7.12 -38.43
CA SER A 30 14.41 6.31 -39.21
C SER A 30 15.46 7.18 -39.91
N PRO A 31 16.77 6.88 -39.78
CA PRO A 31 17.79 7.60 -40.52
C PRO A 31 17.89 7.03 -41.95
N SER A 32 17.58 7.87 -42.93
CA SER A 32 17.78 7.55 -44.35
C SER A 32 19.28 7.54 -44.72
N PRO A 33 19.73 6.65 -45.62
CA PRO A 33 21.15 6.38 -45.83
C PRO A 33 21.71 7.18 -47.00
N TYR A 34 22.57 8.15 -46.73
CA TYR A 34 23.56 8.63 -47.69
C TYR A 34 24.90 8.90 -46.99
N LEU A 35 25.86 8.03 -47.29
CA LEU A 35 27.30 8.15 -47.01
C LEU A 35 27.92 9.27 -47.86
N ASP A 36 28.89 9.99 -47.29
CA ASP A 36 29.93 10.68 -48.04
C ASP A 36 31.31 10.26 -47.46
N PRO A 37 32.23 9.70 -48.26
CA PRO A 37 33.52 9.22 -47.77
C PRO A 37 34.61 10.29 -47.94
N GLY A 38 35.36 10.60 -46.89
CA GLY A 38 36.58 11.37 -47.04
C GLY A 38 37.18 11.86 -45.74
N ALA A 39 38.21 11.16 -45.24
CA ALA A 39 39.48 11.75 -44.79
C ALA A 39 40.34 10.67 -44.12
N GLU A 40 41.43 10.32 -44.78
CA GLU A 40 42.57 9.59 -44.24
C GLU A 40 43.22 10.38 -43.09
N ASN A 41 43.84 9.72 -42.11
CA ASN A 41 45.30 9.65 -41.91
C ASN A 41 45.69 9.31 -40.45
N GLY A 42 46.80 8.58 -40.28
CA GLY A 42 47.66 8.69 -39.09
C GLY A 42 47.66 7.52 -38.10
N GLY A 43 48.62 6.59 -38.27
CA GLY A 43 49.08 5.70 -37.20
C GLY A 43 49.95 6.43 -36.15
N THR A 44 50.33 5.67 -35.12
CA THR A 44 51.16 6.00 -33.94
C THR A 44 50.44 6.55 -32.70
N ALA A 45 49.69 5.68 -31.98
CA ALA A 45 49.28 5.92 -30.59
C ALA A 45 49.17 4.64 -29.73
N ALA A 46 49.64 3.48 -30.22
CA ALA A 46 49.37 2.18 -29.60
C ALA A 46 50.41 1.70 -28.55
N ALA A 47 51.41 2.51 -28.19
CA ALA A 47 52.52 2.07 -27.32
C ALA A 47 52.70 2.88 -26.03
N ALA A 48 51.86 3.89 -25.77
CA ALA A 48 51.92 4.70 -24.54
C ALA A 48 50.69 4.55 -23.62
N ALA A 49 49.66 3.81 -24.05
CA ALA A 49 48.41 3.61 -23.28
C ALA A 49 48.43 2.37 -22.36
N GLN A 50 49.57 1.68 -22.22
CA GLN A 50 49.67 0.42 -21.47
C GLN A 50 50.39 0.57 -20.11
N VAL A 51 50.62 1.80 -19.61
CA VAL A 51 51.30 2.03 -18.31
C VAL A 51 50.48 2.90 -17.34
N GLU A 52 49.32 3.45 -17.74
CA GLU A 52 48.41 4.19 -16.83
C GLU A 52 47.09 3.45 -16.53
N ALA A 53 46.98 2.18 -16.91
CA ALA A 53 45.74 1.40 -16.74
C ALA A 53 45.75 0.43 -15.54
N ASP A 54 46.65 0.64 -14.57
CA ASP A 54 46.87 -0.31 -13.45
C ASP A 54 46.78 0.34 -12.04
N GLU A 55 46.24 1.56 -11.93
CA GLU A 55 46.03 2.24 -10.63
C GLU A 55 44.61 2.80 -10.40
N GLU A 56 43.61 2.44 -11.20
CA GLU A 56 42.22 2.59 -10.78
C GLU A 56 41.81 1.32 -10.03
N MET A 57 42.22 1.25 -8.76
CA MET A 57 41.54 0.38 -7.80
C MET A 57 40.07 0.79 -7.80
N GLU A 58 39.22 -0.07 -8.36
CA GLU A 58 37.77 -0.02 -8.17
C GLU A 58 37.49 0.15 -6.67
N GLU A 59 37.13 1.36 -6.25
CA GLU A 59 36.41 1.58 -5.01
C GLU A 59 35.14 0.74 -5.11
N GLN A 60 35.16 -0.41 -4.45
CA GLN A 60 33.95 -1.18 -4.20
C GLN A 60 33.06 -0.28 -3.36
N ASP A 61 32.10 0.40 -3.99
CA ASP A 61 30.97 1.03 -3.32
C ASP A 61 30.36 -0.03 -2.41
N GLU A 62 30.67 0.10 -1.11
CA GLU A 62 30.16 -0.73 -0.05
C GLU A 62 28.65 -0.50 -0.04
N VAL A 63 27.89 -1.42 -0.64
CA VAL A 63 26.42 -1.36 -0.69
C VAL A 63 25.92 -1.32 0.75
N GLU A 64 25.65 -0.12 1.25
CA GLU A 64 25.07 0.07 2.58
C GLU A 64 23.78 -0.76 2.66
N PRO A 65 23.60 -1.58 3.71
CA PRO A 65 22.38 -2.34 3.87
C PRO A 65 21.19 -1.39 3.89
N PRO A 66 20.06 -1.74 3.24
CA PRO A 66 18.91 -0.87 3.16
C PRO A 66 18.51 -0.40 4.57
N PRO A 67 18.28 0.90 4.76
CA PRO A 67 18.00 1.46 6.08
C PRO A 67 16.85 0.70 6.73
N ALA A 68 17.04 0.30 7.99
CA ALA A 68 16.07 -0.49 8.73
C ALA A 68 14.70 0.21 8.73
N ALA A 69 13.64 -0.55 8.46
CA ALA A 69 12.27 -0.02 8.48
C ALA A 69 12.00 0.68 9.81
N VAL A 70 11.61 1.96 9.74
CA VAL A 70 11.30 2.76 10.93
C VAL A 70 10.10 2.15 11.67
N PRO A 71 10.10 2.12 13.01
CA PRO A 71 8.98 1.60 13.77
C PRO A 71 7.73 2.45 13.54
N PHE A 72 6.56 1.81 13.43
CA PHE A 72 5.28 2.46 13.12
C PHE A 72 4.92 3.62 14.08
N SER A 73 5.39 3.57 15.33
CA SER A 73 5.19 4.65 16.30
C SER A 73 5.95 5.94 15.94
N GLN A 74 7.07 5.85 15.23
CA GLN A 74 7.81 7.01 14.75
C GLN A 74 7.10 7.71 13.59
N LEU A 75 6.16 7.03 12.92
CA LEU A 75 5.31 7.65 11.89
C LEU A 75 4.44 8.77 12.47
N PHE A 76 4.08 8.68 13.76
CA PHE A 76 3.31 9.68 14.49
C PHE A 76 4.18 10.64 15.32
N ALA A 77 5.51 10.65 15.13
CA ALA A 77 6.43 11.46 15.94
C ALA A 77 6.22 12.97 15.77
N CYS A 78 5.59 13.40 14.67
CA CYS A 78 5.26 14.80 14.41
C CYS A 78 3.82 15.18 14.82
N ALA A 79 3.09 14.31 15.53
CA ALA A 79 1.71 14.58 15.94
C ALA A 79 1.64 15.61 17.07
N ASP A 80 0.87 16.69 16.87
CA ASP A 80 0.55 17.67 17.90
C ASP A 80 -0.51 17.14 18.88
N ARG A 81 -0.70 17.84 20.01
CA ARG A 81 -1.77 17.53 20.97
C ARG A 81 -3.17 17.55 20.34
N PHE A 82 -3.39 18.40 19.35
CA PHE A 82 -4.65 18.45 18.60
C PHE A 82 -4.83 17.25 17.69
N ASP A 83 -3.74 16.79 17.05
CA ASP A 83 -3.76 15.59 16.19
C ASP A 83 -4.07 14.34 17.02
N TRP A 84 -3.55 14.26 18.25
CA TRP A 84 -3.93 13.20 19.20
C TRP A 84 -5.43 13.17 19.51
N VAL A 85 -6.05 14.33 19.72
CA VAL A 85 -7.50 14.41 19.96
C VAL A 85 -8.28 13.98 18.72
N LEU A 86 -7.88 14.46 17.53
CA LEU A 86 -8.49 14.06 16.26
C LEU A 86 -8.37 12.56 16.01
N MET A 87 -7.21 11.96 16.27
CA MET A 87 -7.01 10.52 16.12
C MET A 87 -7.90 9.71 17.05
N ILE A 88 -8.07 10.13 18.30
CA ILE A 88 -8.96 9.44 19.26
C ILE A 88 -10.41 9.54 18.80
N ILE A 89 -10.88 10.74 18.43
CA ILE A 89 -12.24 10.95 17.95
C ILE A 89 -12.49 10.15 16.67
N GLY A 90 -11.56 10.22 15.71
CA GLY A 90 -11.61 9.47 14.46
C GLY A 90 -11.61 7.96 14.68
N SER A 91 -10.85 7.45 15.66
CA SER A 91 -10.81 6.02 16.00
C SER A 91 -12.13 5.54 16.62
N VAL A 92 -12.73 6.33 17.52
CA VAL A 92 -14.03 6.00 18.11
C VAL A 92 -15.13 6.04 17.05
N ALA A 93 -15.10 7.03 16.17
CA ALA A 93 -16.02 7.14 15.04
C ALA A 93 -15.85 5.97 14.06
N ALA A 94 -14.62 5.57 13.74
CA ALA A 94 -14.31 4.41 12.90
C ALA A 94 -14.85 3.11 13.49
N ALA A 95 -14.66 2.91 14.79
CA ALA A 95 -15.22 1.75 15.47
C ALA A 95 -16.75 1.74 15.39
N ALA A 96 -17.41 2.86 15.71
CA ALA A 96 -18.85 2.99 15.62
C ALA A 96 -19.36 2.71 14.20
N HIS A 97 -18.73 3.31 13.19
CA HIS A 97 -19.08 3.15 11.78
C HIS A 97 -18.93 1.69 11.32
N GLY A 98 -17.84 1.00 11.68
CA GLY A 98 -17.63 -0.41 11.35
C GLY A 98 -18.65 -1.35 12.02
N THR A 99 -18.94 -1.12 13.31
CA THR A 99 -19.95 -1.93 14.02
C THR A 99 -21.36 -1.76 13.46
N ALA A 100 -21.66 -0.58 12.88
CA ALA A 100 -23.01 -0.24 12.46
C ALA A 100 -23.53 -1.12 11.31
N LEU A 101 -22.67 -1.58 10.41
CA LEU A 101 -23.06 -2.52 9.34
C LEU A 101 -23.60 -3.84 9.93
N ILE A 102 -22.90 -4.39 10.93
CA ILE A 102 -23.30 -5.65 11.56
C ILE A 102 -24.59 -5.47 12.36
N ILE A 103 -24.72 -4.36 13.07
CA ILE A 103 -25.94 -4.00 13.80
C ILE A 103 -27.12 -3.87 12.82
N TYR A 104 -26.92 -3.19 11.68
CA TYR A 104 -27.92 -3.09 10.61
C TYR A 104 -28.39 -4.47 10.13
N LEU A 105 -27.46 -5.37 9.81
CA LEU A 105 -27.80 -6.73 9.38
C LEU A 105 -28.60 -7.50 10.43
N HIS A 106 -28.28 -7.33 11.72
CA HIS A 106 -29.02 -7.95 12.81
C HIS A 106 -30.47 -7.45 12.89
N TYR A 107 -30.70 -6.13 12.82
CA TYR A 107 -32.06 -5.58 12.82
C TYR A 107 -32.83 -5.92 11.55
N PHE A 108 -32.16 -5.94 10.41
CA PHE A 108 -32.75 -6.37 9.14
C PHE A 108 -33.22 -7.83 9.19
N ALA A 109 -32.43 -8.72 9.81
CA ALA A 109 -32.84 -10.11 10.03
C ALA A 109 -34.12 -10.22 10.88
N LYS A 110 -34.27 -9.39 11.92
CA LYS A 110 -35.50 -9.33 12.74
C LYS A 110 -36.72 -8.90 11.94
N ILE A 111 -36.57 -7.97 10.99
CA ILE A 111 -37.66 -7.57 10.10
C ILE A 111 -38.09 -8.74 9.23
N ILE A 112 -37.13 -9.48 8.65
CA ILE A 112 -37.42 -10.68 7.85
C ILE A 112 -38.14 -11.73 8.70
N GLU A 113 -37.73 -11.93 9.95
CA GLU A 113 -38.36 -12.86 10.87
C GLU A 113 -39.84 -12.52 11.11
N VAL A 114 -40.14 -11.25 11.41
CA VAL A 114 -41.52 -10.79 11.60
C VAL A 114 -42.37 -10.97 10.34
N LEU A 115 -41.80 -10.69 9.15
CA LEU A 115 -42.48 -10.89 7.88
C LEU A 115 -42.72 -12.38 7.55
N ALA A 116 -41.76 -13.25 7.88
CA ALA A 116 -41.84 -14.68 7.60
C ALA A 116 -42.91 -15.39 8.45
N PHE A 117 -43.07 -14.99 9.72
CA PHE A 117 -44.08 -15.56 10.62
C PHE A 117 -45.48 -14.94 10.49
N SER A 118 -45.66 -13.97 9.59
CA SER A 118 -46.93 -13.25 9.40
C SER A 118 -48.04 -14.08 8.72
N ASN A 119 -47.75 -15.31 8.28
CA ASN A 119 -48.69 -16.16 7.52
C ASN A 119 -49.63 -17.03 8.39
N GLU A 120 -49.44 -17.09 9.73
CA GLU A 120 -50.30 -17.87 10.64
C GLU A 120 -51.36 -17.01 11.34
N SER A 121 -52.49 -16.85 10.64
CA SER A 121 -53.87 -16.85 11.16
C SER A 121 -54.16 -16.24 12.55
N SER A 122 -54.18 -14.91 12.68
CA SER A 122 -55.12 -14.21 13.59
C SER A 122 -55.15 -12.69 13.33
N GLN A 123 -56.35 -12.17 13.03
CA GLN A 123 -56.59 -10.76 12.66
C GLN A 123 -56.36 -9.74 13.80
N GLN A 124 -56.20 -10.21 15.03
CA GLN A 124 -55.85 -9.36 16.19
C GLN A 124 -54.34 -9.31 16.45
N ARG A 125 -53.56 -10.21 15.84
CA ARG A 125 -52.09 -10.22 15.93
C ARG A 125 -51.44 -9.34 14.86
N SER A 126 -52.19 -8.90 13.85
CA SER A 126 -51.68 -8.13 12.71
C SER A 126 -51.34 -6.66 13.04
N GLU A 127 -52.10 -6.02 13.95
CA GLU A 127 -51.85 -4.64 14.37
C GLU A 127 -50.54 -4.55 15.18
N ASP A 128 -50.37 -5.39 16.21
CA ASP A 128 -49.13 -5.46 17.01
C ASP A 128 -47.88 -5.80 16.16
N GLN A 129 -48.04 -6.56 15.09
CA GLN A 129 -46.98 -6.89 14.14
C GLN A 129 -46.60 -5.70 13.26
N TYR A 130 -47.60 -4.95 12.79
CA TYR A 130 -47.39 -3.74 12.01
C TYR A 130 -46.65 -2.68 12.83
N ASP A 131 -47.04 -2.48 14.08
CA ASP A 131 -46.37 -1.55 15.00
C ASP A 131 -44.91 -1.94 15.23
N ARG A 132 -44.63 -3.24 15.44
CA ARG A 132 -43.26 -3.75 15.57
C ARG A 132 -42.43 -3.58 14.30
N LEU A 133 -43.01 -3.78 13.12
CA LEU A 133 -42.33 -3.54 11.84
C LEU A 133 -42.00 -2.06 11.65
N VAL A 134 -42.94 -1.17 11.98
CA VAL A 134 -42.74 0.28 11.92
C VAL A 134 -41.62 0.70 12.87
N GLU A 135 -41.62 0.21 14.12
CA GLU A 135 -40.58 0.49 15.11
C GLU A 135 -39.18 0.02 14.66
N LEU A 136 -39.08 -1.20 14.13
CA LEU A 136 -37.82 -1.74 13.61
C LEU A 136 -37.32 -0.97 12.37
N SER A 137 -38.22 -0.62 11.46
CA SER A 137 -37.91 0.19 10.27
C SER A 137 -37.38 1.58 10.65
N LEU A 138 -38.04 2.22 11.62
CA LEU A 138 -37.64 3.54 12.13
C LEU A 138 -36.27 3.47 12.84
N THR A 139 -36.00 2.37 13.56
CA THR A 139 -34.68 2.10 14.15
C THR A 139 -33.57 2.02 13.09
N ILE A 140 -33.82 1.37 11.96
CA ILE A 140 -32.85 1.31 10.84
C ILE A 140 -32.57 2.71 10.27
N VAL A 141 -33.59 3.57 10.16
CA VAL A 141 -33.41 4.96 9.71
C VAL A 141 -32.54 5.75 10.68
N TYR A 142 -32.73 5.58 12.00
CA TYR A 142 -31.87 6.23 12.99
C TYR A 142 -30.43 5.72 12.94
N ILE A 143 -30.22 4.42 12.74
CA ILE A 143 -28.89 3.85 12.56
C ILE A 143 -28.23 4.44 11.31
N ALA A 144 -28.96 4.57 10.19
CA ALA A 144 -28.42 5.17 8.96
C ALA A 144 -27.99 6.63 9.16
N GLY A 145 -28.76 7.42 9.92
CA GLY A 145 -28.35 8.76 10.31
C GLY A 145 -27.08 8.78 11.16
N GLY A 146 -26.97 7.85 12.12
CA GLY A 146 -25.77 7.67 12.94
C GLY A 146 -24.54 7.29 12.13
N VAL A 147 -24.67 6.34 11.20
CA VAL A 147 -23.65 5.87 10.26
C VAL A 147 -23.11 7.02 9.43
N PHE A 148 -24.00 7.85 8.89
CA PHE A 148 -23.63 9.00 8.07
C PHE A 148 -22.75 9.99 8.86
N ILE A 149 -23.17 10.32 10.08
CA ILE A 149 -22.43 11.24 10.95
C ILE A 149 -21.09 10.60 11.39
N SER A 150 -21.09 9.33 11.80
CA SER A 150 -19.87 8.66 12.25
C SER A 150 -18.86 8.50 11.12
N GLY A 151 -19.31 8.11 9.92
CA GLY A 151 -18.44 7.96 8.75
C GLY A 151 -17.86 9.30 8.30
N TRP A 152 -18.65 10.38 8.35
CA TRP A 152 -18.15 11.72 8.06
C TRP A 152 -17.06 12.15 9.05
N ILE A 153 -17.29 11.95 10.36
CA ILE A 153 -16.32 12.30 11.41
C ILE A 153 -15.06 11.46 11.29
N GLU A 154 -15.20 10.14 11.09
CA GLU A 154 -14.08 9.21 10.87
C GLU A 154 -13.17 9.72 9.75
N VAL A 155 -13.72 9.86 8.54
CA VAL A 155 -12.95 10.21 7.35
C VAL A 155 -12.35 11.61 7.49
N SER A 156 -13.14 12.58 7.97
CA SER A 156 -12.66 13.96 8.12
C SER A 156 -11.53 14.07 9.14
N CYS A 157 -11.63 13.39 10.28
CA CYS A 157 -10.61 13.44 11.33
C CYS A 157 -9.30 12.79 10.88
N TRP A 158 -9.37 11.63 10.21
CA TRP A 158 -8.18 10.93 9.72
C TRP A 158 -7.50 11.68 8.57
N ILE A 159 -8.27 12.19 7.60
CA ILE A 159 -7.70 13.01 6.50
C ILE A 159 -7.02 14.26 7.06
N LEU A 160 -7.70 15.02 7.93
CA LEU A 160 -7.14 16.24 8.51
C LEU A 160 -5.85 15.97 9.31
N THR A 161 -5.82 14.88 10.07
CA THR A 161 -4.63 14.49 10.84
C THR A 161 -3.47 14.09 9.93
N GLY A 162 -3.75 13.34 8.86
CA GLY A 162 -2.75 12.95 7.86
C GLY A 162 -2.16 14.16 7.13
N GLU A 163 -3.00 15.11 6.69
CA GLU A 163 -2.56 16.33 6.02
C GLU A 163 -1.69 17.20 6.92
N ARG A 164 -2.09 17.43 8.17
CA ARG A 164 -1.33 18.24 9.14
C ARG A 164 0.05 17.66 9.42
N GLN A 165 0.14 16.36 9.72
CA GLN A 165 1.41 15.70 10.01
C GLN A 165 2.32 15.72 8.78
N THR A 166 1.78 15.43 7.60
CA THR A 166 2.54 15.44 6.34
C THR A 166 3.06 16.83 6.01
N ALA A 167 2.27 17.89 6.23
CA ALA A 167 2.70 19.26 6.01
C ALA A 167 3.89 19.65 6.90
N VAL A 168 3.87 19.23 8.18
CA VAL A 168 4.99 19.44 9.11
C VAL A 168 6.24 18.67 8.66
N ILE A 169 6.09 17.41 8.25
CA ILE A 169 7.20 16.59 7.73
C ILE A 169 7.83 17.26 6.51
N ARG A 170 7.00 17.69 5.54
CA ARG A 170 7.47 18.36 4.33
C ARG A 170 8.21 19.67 4.65
N SER A 171 7.71 20.46 5.59
CA SER A 171 8.36 21.71 6.00
C SER A 171 9.72 21.46 6.68
N LYS A 172 9.80 20.50 7.60
CA LYS A 172 11.06 20.11 8.25
C LYS A 172 12.06 19.55 7.25
N TYR A 173 11.60 18.73 6.31
CA TYR A 173 12.44 18.17 5.26
C TYR A 173 13.09 19.27 4.41
N VAL A 174 12.28 20.20 3.88
CA VAL A 174 12.81 21.33 3.09
C VAL A 174 13.79 22.17 3.92
N GLN A 175 13.49 22.40 5.20
CA GLN A 175 14.40 23.13 6.09
C GLN A 175 15.74 22.41 6.27
N VAL A 176 15.74 21.09 6.47
CA VAL A 176 16.98 20.30 6.63
C VAL A 176 17.75 20.25 5.31
N LEU A 177 17.06 20.06 4.19
CA LEU A 177 17.65 20.02 2.85
C LEU A 177 18.38 21.33 2.52
N LEU A 178 17.77 22.49 2.81
CA LEU A 178 18.39 23.80 2.57
C LEU A 178 19.61 24.10 3.46
N ASN A 179 19.80 23.35 4.56
CA ASN A 179 20.95 23.50 5.47
C ASN A 179 22.05 22.45 5.23
N GLN A 180 21.96 21.64 4.16
CA GLN A 180 23.01 20.68 3.82
C GLN A 180 24.17 21.33 3.08
N ASP A 181 25.37 20.77 3.26
CA ASP A 181 26.60 21.23 2.61
C ASP A 181 26.59 20.99 1.09
N MET A 182 27.36 21.80 0.34
CA MET A 182 27.46 21.68 -1.12
C MET A 182 27.92 20.28 -1.56
N SER A 183 28.73 19.58 -0.75
CA SER A 183 29.17 18.21 -1.03
C SER A 183 28.01 17.21 -1.09
N PHE A 184 26.95 17.40 -0.28
CA PHE A 184 25.74 16.57 -0.36
C PHE A 184 25.04 16.73 -1.72
N PHE A 185 24.99 17.96 -2.23
CA PHE A 185 24.41 18.22 -3.54
C PHE A 185 25.31 17.82 -4.72
N ASP A 186 26.62 17.69 -4.50
CA ASP A 186 27.52 17.18 -5.54
C ASP A 186 27.43 15.65 -5.65
N THR A 187 27.36 14.95 -4.51
CA THR A 187 27.17 13.49 -4.46
C THR A 187 25.75 13.05 -4.85
N TYR A 188 24.72 13.78 -4.39
CA TYR A 188 23.32 13.36 -4.57
C TYR A 188 22.50 14.30 -5.48
N GLY A 189 22.93 15.53 -5.70
CA GLY A 189 22.15 16.57 -6.38
C GLY A 189 22.25 16.57 -7.91
N ASN A 190 23.17 15.82 -8.52
CA ASN A 190 23.24 15.69 -9.98
C ASN A 190 21.97 15.06 -10.59
N ASN A 191 21.13 14.40 -9.79
CA ASN A 191 20.02 13.59 -10.32
C ASN A 191 18.63 14.22 -10.19
N GLY A 192 18.38 15.26 -9.36
CA GLY A 192 17.01 15.79 -9.10
C GLY A 192 15.99 14.78 -8.53
N ASP A 193 16.33 13.49 -8.60
CA ASP A 193 15.54 12.31 -8.28
C ASP A 193 15.35 12.18 -6.77
N ILE A 194 16.39 12.48 -5.97
CA ILE A 194 16.31 12.41 -4.50
C ILE A 194 15.17 13.27 -3.93
N VAL A 195 14.94 14.46 -4.51
CA VAL A 195 13.91 15.37 -4.03
C VAL A 195 12.54 14.86 -4.44
N SER A 196 12.41 14.37 -5.67
CA SER A 196 11.18 13.75 -6.20
C SER A 196 10.80 12.50 -5.40
N GLN A 197 11.78 11.62 -5.15
CA GLN A 197 11.64 10.39 -4.40
C GLN A 197 11.17 10.65 -2.97
N VAL A 198 11.82 11.57 -2.24
CA VAL A 198 11.39 11.89 -0.86
C VAL A 198 9.99 12.50 -0.85
N LEU A 199 9.63 13.34 -1.82
CA LEU A 199 8.27 13.87 -1.91
C LEU A 199 7.25 12.75 -2.17
N SER A 200 7.59 11.77 -3.01
CA SER A 200 6.77 10.57 -3.24
C SER A 200 6.61 9.75 -1.96
N ASP A 201 7.71 9.50 -1.23
CA ASP A 201 7.68 8.77 0.04
C ASP A 201 6.81 9.47 1.09
N VAL A 202 6.87 10.80 1.16
CA VAL A 202 6.02 11.61 2.03
C VAL A 202 4.54 11.48 1.65
N LEU A 203 4.20 11.36 0.36
CA LEU A 203 2.82 11.10 -0.08
C LEU A 203 2.35 9.69 0.29
N LEU A 204 3.24 8.69 0.24
CA LEU A 204 2.93 7.35 0.73
C LEU A 204 2.64 7.35 2.23
N ILE A 205 3.46 8.06 3.02
CA ILE A 205 3.23 8.27 4.45
C ILE A 205 1.89 8.98 4.69
N GLN A 206 1.58 10.02 3.92
CA GLN A 206 0.30 10.73 4.03
C GLN A 206 -0.88 9.77 3.81
N SER A 207 -0.82 8.96 2.75
CA SER A 207 -1.87 8.02 2.37
C SER A 207 -2.04 6.92 3.42
N ALA A 208 -0.94 6.46 4.02
CA ALA A 208 -0.97 5.50 5.11
C ALA A 208 -1.66 6.09 6.35
N LEU A 209 -1.28 7.30 6.76
CA LEU A 209 -1.81 7.99 7.94
C LEU A 209 -3.26 8.45 7.78
N SER A 210 -3.66 8.92 6.59
CA SER A 210 -4.97 9.53 6.36
C SER A 210 -6.08 8.52 6.10
N GLU A 211 -5.77 7.37 5.48
CA GLU A 211 -6.78 6.43 5.01
C GLU A 211 -6.59 5.04 5.62
N LYS A 212 -5.36 4.49 5.57
CA LYS A 212 -5.13 3.09 5.91
C LYS A 212 -5.33 2.79 7.39
N VAL A 213 -4.92 3.69 8.28
CA VAL A 213 -5.09 3.49 9.73
C VAL A 213 -6.57 3.51 10.14
N GLY A 214 -7.35 4.48 9.63
CA GLY A 214 -8.79 4.55 9.87
C GLY A 214 -9.51 3.30 9.35
N ASN A 215 -9.26 2.93 8.09
CA ASN A 215 -9.83 1.73 7.48
C ASN A 215 -9.44 0.44 8.22
N TYR A 216 -8.22 0.35 8.77
CA TYR A 216 -7.81 -0.79 9.56
C TYR A 216 -8.64 -0.93 10.84
N ILE A 217 -8.84 0.18 11.57
CA ILE A 217 -9.65 0.19 12.79
C ILE A 217 -11.12 -0.13 12.46
N HIS A 218 -11.67 0.48 11.41
CA HIS A 218 -13.01 0.20 10.91
C HIS A 218 -13.20 -1.30 10.63
N ASN A 219 -12.32 -1.88 9.82
CA ASN A 219 -12.39 -3.29 9.44
C ASN A 219 -12.23 -4.23 10.65
N MET A 220 -11.36 -3.88 11.60
CA MET A 220 -11.19 -4.64 12.83
C MET A 220 -12.47 -4.60 13.69
N ALA A 221 -13.09 -3.43 13.82
CA ALA A 221 -14.34 -3.27 14.54
C ALA A 221 -15.47 -4.09 13.88
N THR A 222 -15.61 -4.00 12.55
CA THR A 222 -16.58 -4.80 11.78
C THR A 222 -16.34 -6.30 11.98
N PHE A 223 -15.09 -6.76 11.95
CA PHE A 223 -14.73 -8.15 12.16
C PHE A 223 -15.10 -8.63 13.57
N ILE A 224 -14.72 -7.88 14.61
CA ILE A 224 -14.99 -8.24 16.01
C ILE A 224 -16.50 -8.22 16.27
N SER A 225 -17.23 -7.20 15.83
CA SER A 225 -18.68 -7.13 15.98
C SER A 225 -19.41 -8.23 15.22
N GLY A 226 -18.94 -8.56 14.01
CA GLY A 226 -19.46 -9.67 13.22
C GLY A 226 -19.33 -11.00 13.95
N LEU A 227 -18.16 -11.27 14.53
CA LEU A 227 -17.95 -12.47 15.34
C LEU A 227 -18.87 -12.48 16.57
N ILE A 228 -18.93 -11.39 17.34
CA ILE A 228 -19.75 -11.32 18.55
C ILE A 228 -21.22 -11.58 18.23
N ILE A 229 -21.79 -10.86 17.24
CA ILE A 229 -23.20 -10.99 16.88
C ILE A 229 -23.49 -12.36 16.27
N GLY A 230 -22.57 -12.92 15.48
CA GLY A 230 -22.67 -14.27 14.94
C GLY A 230 -22.74 -15.34 16.03
N PHE A 231 -21.84 -15.28 17.01
CA PHE A 231 -21.81 -16.21 18.14
C PHE A 231 -23.05 -16.10 19.05
N VAL A 232 -23.54 -14.88 19.28
CA VAL A 232 -24.73 -14.63 20.12
C VAL A 232 -25.99 -15.19 19.47
N ASN A 233 -26.16 -15.03 18.15
CA ASN A 233 -27.36 -15.49 17.47
C ASN A 233 -27.35 -17.01 17.25
N CYS A 234 -26.30 -17.57 16.64
CA CYS A 234 -26.22 -18.98 16.28
C CYS A 234 -24.79 -19.51 16.41
N TRP A 235 -24.43 -20.01 17.59
CA TRP A 235 -23.07 -20.50 17.87
C TRP A 235 -22.63 -21.65 16.95
N GLU A 236 -23.55 -22.52 16.52
CA GLU A 236 -23.24 -23.66 15.63
C GLU A 236 -22.81 -23.21 14.23
N ILE A 237 -23.58 -22.32 13.61
CA ILE A 237 -23.28 -21.80 12.26
C ILE A 237 -22.02 -20.92 12.30
N ALA A 238 -21.87 -20.11 13.34
CA ALA A 238 -20.69 -19.26 13.53
C ALA A 238 -19.39 -20.09 13.61
N LEU A 239 -19.39 -21.20 14.35
CA LEU A 239 -18.22 -22.09 14.43
C LEU A 239 -17.83 -22.68 13.07
N ILE A 240 -18.81 -23.07 12.25
CA ILE A 240 -18.56 -23.60 10.91
C ILE A 240 -17.94 -22.51 10.02
N THR A 241 -18.44 -21.28 10.08
CA THR A 241 -17.90 -20.15 9.32
C THR A 241 -16.46 -19.83 9.75
N VAL A 242 -16.19 -19.79 11.05
CA VAL A 242 -14.82 -19.58 11.58
C VAL A 242 -13.88 -20.71 11.15
N ALA A 243 -14.34 -21.96 11.13
CA ALA A 243 -13.55 -23.10 10.67
C ALA A 243 -13.20 -23.03 9.18
N THR A 244 -14.06 -22.41 8.36
CA THR A 244 -13.80 -22.21 6.92
C THR A 244 -12.83 -21.05 6.67
N GLY A 245 -12.69 -20.11 7.61
CA GLY A 245 -11.80 -18.95 7.52
C GLY A 245 -10.34 -19.30 7.18
N PRO A 246 -9.67 -20.18 7.95
CA PRO A 246 -8.30 -20.62 7.67
C PRO A 246 -8.11 -21.25 6.29
N PHE A 247 -9.12 -21.97 5.77
CA PHE A 247 -9.05 -22.56 4.44
C PHE A 247 -9.04 -21.49 3.34
N ILE A 248 -9.86 -20.44 3.49
CA ILE A 248 -9.86 -19.28 2.59
C ILE A 248 -8.51 -18.55 2.65
N VAL A 249 -7.98 -18.33 3.86
CA VAL A 249 -6.67 -17.68 4.04
C VAL A 249 -5.55 -18.50 3.42
N ALA A 250 -5.56 -19.83 3.57
CA ALA A 250 -4.57 -20.72 2.96
C ALA A 250 -4.64 -20.68 1.44
N ALA A 251 -5.84 -20.76 0.84
CA ALA A 251 -6.02 -20.65 -0.60
C ALA A 251 -5.57 -19.28 -1.14
N GLY A 252 -5.92 -18.18 -0.44
CA GLY A 252 -5.45 -16.85 -0.79
C GLY A 252 -3.93 -16.69 -0.69
N GLY A 253 -3.32 -17.26 0.35
CA GLY A 253 -1.86 -17.26 0.52
C GLY A 253 -1.13 -18.00 -0.60
N ILE A 254 -1.64 -19.17 -1.01
CA ILE A 254 -1.08 -19.92 -2.14
C ILE A 254 -1.19 -19.11 -3.43
N SER A 255 -2.35 -18.51 -3.71
CA SER A 255 -2.55 -17.65 -4.88
C SER A 255 -1.61 -16.44 -4.87
N ASN A 256 -1.38 -15.81 -3.71
CA ASN A 256 -0.47 -14.67 -3.59
C ASN A 256 0.98 -15.06 -3.86
N ILE A 257 1.44 -16.20 -3.32
CA ILE A 257 2.78 -16.74 -3.60
C ILE A 257 2.95 -17.05 -5.09
N PHE A 258 1.94 -17.67 -5.69
CA PHE A 258 1.96 -17.98 -7.11
C PHE A 258 2.02 -16.72 -7.98
N LEU A 259 1.22 -15.71 -7.64
CA LEU A 259 1.21 -14.43 -8.35
C LEU A 259 2.56 -13.72 -8.25
N HIS A 260 3.16 -13.69 -7.06
CA HIS A 260 4.47 -13.09 -6.84
C HIS A 260 5.57 -13.79 -7.65
N ARG A 261 5.56 -15.12 -7.69
CA ARG A 261 6.52 -15.89 -8.51
C ARG A 261 6.32 -15.66 -10.01
N LEU A 262 5.07 -15.52 -10.47
CA LEU A 262 4.82 -15.16 -11.87
C LEU A 262 5.38 -13.77 -12.18
N ALA A 263 5.17 -12.79 -11.30
CA ALA A 263 5.67 -11.45 -11.48
C ALA A 263 7.21 -11.42 -11.57
N GLU A 264 7.90 -12.13 -10.67
CA GLU A 264 9.36 -12.28 -10.71
C GLU A 264 9.83 -12.90 -12.03
N ASN A 265 9.26 -14.04 -12.43
CA ASN A 265 9.64 -14.71 -13.69
C ASN A 265 9.38 -13.83 -14.93
N ILE A 266 8.28 -13.07 -14.93
CA ILE A 266 7.95 -12.14 -16.01
C ILE A 266 9.00 -11.03 -16.06
N GLN A 267 9.35 -10.45 -14.91
CA GLN A 267 10.34 -9.40 -14.80
C GLN A 267 11.74 -9.87 -15.25
N ASP A 268 12.16 -11.08 -14.85
CA ASP A 268 13.41 -11.68 -15.28
C ASP A 268 13.46 -11.90 -16.81
N ALA A 269 12.38 -12.43 -17.39
CA ALA A 269 12.30 -12.64 -18.84
C ALA A 269 12.31 -11.31 -19.63
N TYR A 270 11.66 -10.26 -19.10
CA TYR A 270 11.72 -8.92 -19.67
C TYR A 270 13.13 -8.32 -19.58
N ALA A 271 13.83 -8.52 -18.46
CA ALA A 271 15.20 -8.04 -18.27
C ALA A 271 16.17 -8.71 -19.26
N GLU A 272 16.04 -10.01 -19.51
CA GLU A 272 16.85 -10.72 -20.51
C GLU A 272 16.58 -10.19 -21.93
N ALA A 273 15.32 -10.03 -22.31
CA ALA A 273 14.94 -9.49 -23.62
C ALA A 273 15.44 -8.06 -23.82
N ALA A 274 15.32 -7.20 -22.79
CA ALA A 274 15.84 -5.85 -22.80
C ALA A 274 17.37 -5.83 -22.94
N GLY A 275 18.08 -6.72 -22.24
CA GLY A 275 19.54 -6.86 -22.35
C GLY A 275 19.99 -7.23 -23.76
N ILE A 276 19.28 -8.14 -24.44
CA ILE A 276 19.57 -8.50 -25.84
C ILE A 276 19.29 -7.31 -26.78
N ALA A 277 18.16 -6.62 -26.59
CA ALA A 277 17.82 -5.45 -27.39
C ALA A 277 18.87 -4.33 -27.26
N GLU A 278 19.37 -4.10 -26.04
CA GLU A 278 20.43 -3.12 -25.78
C GLU A 278 21.76 -3.52 -26.45
N GLN A 279 22.14 -4.80 -26.38
CA GLN A 279 23.32 -5.30 -27.08
C GLN A 279 23.25 -5.09 -28.59
N ILE A 280 22.08 -5.35 -29.21
CA ILE A 280 21.89 -5.12 -30.65
C ILE A 280 21.96 -3.63 -30.98
N ARG A 281 21.39 -2.75 -30.14
CA ARG A 281 21.48 -1.30 -30.28
C ARG A 281 22.93 -0.80 -30.23
N LEU A 282 23.78 -1.38 -29.37
CA LEU A 282 25.19 -1.00 -29.24
C LEU A 282 26.09 -1.51 -30.38
N LEU A 283 25.64 -2.53 -31.13
CA LEU A 283 26.39 -3.12 -32.26
C LEU A 283 26.00 -2.53 -33.64
N SER A 284 24.97 -1.67 -33.69
CA SER A 284 24.45 -0.98 -34.88
C SER A 284 25.00 0.44 -35.01
#